data_AF-A0A7F8RDW4-F1
#
_entry.id   AF-A0A7F8RDW4-F1
#
_cell.length_a   1.000
_cell.length_b   1.000
_cell.length_c   1.000
_cell.angle_alpha   90.00
_cell.angle_beta   90.00
_cell.angle_gamma   90.00
#
_symmetry.space_group_name_H-M   'P 1'
#
loop_
_entity.id
_entity.type
_entity.pdbx_description
1 polymer ?
#
loop_
_entity_poly.entity_id
_entity_poly.type
_entity_poly.pdbx_seq_one_letter_code
_entity_poly.pdbx_strand_id
1 'polypeptide(L)'
;MTDVEFADNFLFAGMKDGESLQLFEQSSRSAYKQETHTMEAMKLIEFDLKQTLTKLVTHIFGDGLDIRWVDCYFPFTHPSFEMEINFHGEWLEVLGCGVMEQQLVNSAGAQDRIGWAFGLGLERLAMILYDIPDIRLFWSEDERFLKQFRVSDINQNVKFQ
;
A
#
# COMPACT_ATOMS: atom_id res chain seq x y z
N MET A 1 3.15 9.77 2.76
CA MET A 1 3.37 9.76 1.29
C MET A 1 2.25 8.93 0.68
N THR A 2 1.60 9.41 -0.39
CA THR A 2 0.57 8.65 -1.10
C THR A 2 1.17 8.27 -2.44
N ASP A 3 1.26 6.97 -2.70
CA ASP A 3 1.77 6.44 -3.96
C ASP A 3 0.61 5.82 -4.75
N VAL A 4 0.66 6.01 -6.06
CA VAL A 4 -0.35 5.56 -7.02
C VAL A 4 0.34 4.63 -8.01
N GLU A 5 -0.17 3.41 -8.11
CA GLU A 5 0.31 2.41 -9.06
C GLU A 5 -0.82 2.04 -10.03
N PHE A 6 -0.48 2.02 -11.32
CA PHE A 6 -1.39 1.56 -12.36
C PHE A 6 -0.99 0.15 -12.75
N ALA A 7 -1.98 -0.74 -12.92
CA ALA A 7 -1.69 -2.01 -13.54
C ALA A 7 -1.27 -1.77 -14.99
N ASP A 8 0.04 -1.88 -15.26
CA ASP A 8 0.56 -1.89 -16.62
C ASP A 8 0.26 -3.22 -17.32
N ASN A 9 0.33 -3.21 -18.65
CA ASN A 9 0.12 -4.37 -19.53
C ASN A 9 0.89 -5.64 -19.13
N PHE A 10 1.87 -5.59 -18.23
CA PHE A 10 2.63 -6.75 -17.75
C PHE A 10 1.83 -7.71 -16.86
N LEU A 11 0.85 -7.23 -16.08
CA LEU A 11 -0.11 -8.13 -15.40
C LEU A 11 -1.01 -8.87 -16.41
N PHE A 12 -1.08 -8.36 -17.65
CA PHE A 12 -1.93 -8.84 -18.74
C PHE A 12 -1.12 -9.50 -19.89
N ALA A 13 0.22 -9.47 -19.84
CA ALA A 13 1.10 -9.94 -20.92
C ALA A 13 1.26 -11.47 -20.97
N GLY A 14 0.77 -12.17 -19.94
CA GLY A 14 0.88 -13.63 -19.79
C GLY A 14 -0.25 -14.44 -20.42
N MET A 15 -1.33 -13.83 -20.92
CA MET A 15 -2.45 -14.55 -21.52
C MET A 15 -2.10 -14.99 -22.96
N LYS A 16 -1.35 -16.10 -23.05
CA LYS A 16 -1.32 -16.93 -24.25
C LYS A 16 -2.61 -17.72 -24.31
N ASP A 17 -3.67 -17.10 -24.83
CA ASP A 17 -4.79 -17.73 -25.54
C ASP A 17 -5.96 -16.73 -25.64
N GLY A 18 -5.95 -15.88 -26.69
CA GLY A 18 -7.15 -15.40 -27.41
C GLY A 18 -8.24 -14.58 -26.72
N GLU A 19 -8.38 -14.53 -25.39
CA GLU A 19 -9.40 -13.74 -24.70
C GLU A 19 -8.76 -12.50 -24.08
N SER A 20 -9.04 -11.33 -24.67
CA SER A 20 -8.72 -10.05 -24.05
C SER A 20 -9.50 -9.93 -22.73
N LEU A 21 -8.80 -9.80 -21.61
CA LEU A 21 -9.44 -9.58 -20.31
C LEU A 21 -10.30 -8.32 -20.38
N GLN A 22 -11.60 -8.47 -20.18
CA GLN A 22 -12.51 -7.34 -20.13
C GLN A 22 -12.37 -6.65 -18.75
N LEU A 23 -11.80 -5.45 -18.74
CA LEU A 23 -11.59 -4.68 -17.52
C LEU A 23 -12.88 -4.03 -17.01
N PHE A 24 -13.74 -3.59 -17.95
CA PHE A 24 -14.87 -2.73 -17.65
C PHE A 24 -16.20 -3.37 -18.04
N GLU A 25 -17.21 -3.13 -17.20
CA GLU A 25 -18.61 -3.49 -17.43
C GLU A 25 -19.53 -2.40 -16.87
N GLN A 26 -20.83 -2.52 -17.14
CA GLN A 26 -21.85 -1.73 -16.45
C GLN A 26 -22.64 -2.64 -15.51
N SER A 27 -22.52 -2.38 -14.22
CA SER A 27 -23.11 -3.22 -13.16
C SER A 27 -23.50 -2.36 -11.96
N SER A 28 -23.87 -2.99 -10.84
CA SER A 28 -24.04 -2.31 -9.55
C SER A 28 -22.77 -2.35 -8.71
N ARG A 29 -22.53 -1.27 -7.94
CA ARG A 29 -21.53 -1.25 -6.88
C ARG A 29 -21.89 -2.27 -5.81
N SER A 30 -20.87 -2.93 -5.26
CA SER A 30 -20.98 -3.86 -4.14
C SER A 30 -19.84 -3.63 -3.15
N ALA A 31 -19.79 -4.38 -2.05
CA ALA A 31 -18.66 -4.33 -1.11
C ALA A 31 -17.31 -4.69 -1.77
N TYR A 32 -17.33 -5.46 -2.87
CA TYR A 32 -16.12 -6.05 -3.46
C TYR A 32 -15.68 -5.37 -4.76
N LYS A 33 -16.52 -4.52 -5.36
CA LYS A 33 -16.22 -3.88 -6.64
C LYS A 33 -17.00 -2.59 -6.89
N GLN A 34 -16.40 -1.73 -7.71
CA GLN A 34 -17.09 -0.59 -8.30
C GLN A 34 -18.01 -1.04 -9.43
N GLU A 35 -18.99 -0.20 -9.75
CA GLU A 35 -20.01 -0.42 -10.78
C GLU A 35 -19.43 -0.55 -12.20
N THR A 36 -18.22 -0.03 -12.43
CA THR A 36 -17.56 0.01 -13.74
C THR A 36 -16.59 -1.14 -13.99
N HIS A 37 -16.23 -1.91 -12.96
CA HIS A 37 -15.20 -2.96 -13.07
C HIS A 37 -15.82 -4.36 -13.11
N THR A 38 -15.26 -5.23 -13.93
CA THR A 38 -15.56 -6.67 -13.88
C THR A 38 -15.03 -7.27 -12.60
N MET A 39 -15.64 -8.36 -12.13
CA MET A 39 -15.18 -9.04 -10.92
C MET A 39 -13.78 -9.65 -11.11
N GLU A 40 -13.48 -10.10 -12.31
CA GLU A 40 -12.20 -10.69 -12.70
C GLU A 40 -11.08 -9.65 -12.62
N ALA A 41 -11.29 -8.46 -13.19
CA ALA A 41 -10.34 -7.37 -13.11
C ALA A 41 -10.12 -6.93 -11.65
N MET A 42 -11.19 -6.84 -10.87
CA MET A 42 -11.12 -6.50 -9.45
C MET A 42 -10.32 -7.50 -8.62
N LYS A 43 -10.51 -8.81 -8.84
CA LYS A 43 -9.73 -9.83 -8.14
C LYS A 43 -8.25 -9.77 -8.51
N LEU A 44 -7.93 -9.51 -9.77
CA LEU A 44 -6.54 -9.43 -10.23
C LEU A 44 -5.84 -8.20 -9.63
N ILE A 45 -6.47 -7.03 -9.68
CA ILE A 45 -5.90 -5.79 -9.16
C ILE A 45 -5.78 -5.81 -7.64
N GLU A 46 -6.77 -6.39 -6.93
CA GLU A 46 -6.69 -6.58 -5.48
C GLU A 46 -5.57 -7.54 -5.10
N PHE A 47 -5.42 -8.65 -5.84
CA PHE A 47 -4.32 -9.59 -5.62
C PHE A 47 -2.96 -8.91 -5.81
N ASP A 48 -2.79 -8.14 -6.89
CA ASP A 48 -1.55 -7.41 -7.17
C ASP A 48 -1.23 -6.39 -6.08
N LEU A 49 -2.21 -5.59 -5.68
CA LEU A 49 -2.13 -4.65 -4.55
C LEU A 49 -1.66 -5.37 -3.27
N LYS A 50 -2.38 -6.43 -2.86
CA LYS A 50 -2.10 -7.14 -1.61
C LYS A 50 -0.74 -7.83 -1.63
N GLN A 51 -0.36 -8.43 -2.76
CA GLN A 51 0.96 -9.06 -2.90
C GLN A 51 2.10 -8.04 -2.85
N THR A 52 1.96 -6.91 -3.53
CA THR A 52 2.99 -5.87 -3.57
C THR A 52 3.22 -5.27 -2.19
N LEU A 53 2.15 -4.92 -1.48
CA LEU A 53 2.25 -4.34 -0.14
C LEU A 53 2.71 -5.35 0.92
N THR A 54 2.33 -6.62 0.78
CA THR A 54 2.89 -7.70 1.64
C THR A 54 4.40 -7.76 1.49
N LYS A 55 4.92 -7.77 0.26
CA LYS A 55 6.38 -7.78 0.01
C LYS A 55 7.07 -6.54 0.55
N LEU A 56 6.47 -5.36 0.38
CA LEU A 56 6.99 -4.11 0.92
C LEU A 56 7.14 -4.19 2.44
N VAL A 57 6.10 -4.61 3.15
CA VAL A 57 6.09 -4.66 4.61
C VAL A 57 7.01 -5.76 5.15
N THR A 58 7.06 -6.93 4.50
CA THR A 58 8.04 -7.98 4.81
C THR A 58 9.48 -7.48 4.61
N HIS A 59 9.75 -6.69 3.57
CA HIS A 59 11.07 -6.11 3.36
C HIS A 59 11.47 -5.11 4.45
N ILE A 60 10.50 -4.35 4.98
CA ILE A 60 10.73 -3.32 5.99
C ILE A 60 10.87 -3.92 7.41
N PHE A 61 9.98 -4.83 7.79
CA PHE A 61 9.87 -5.35 9.16
C PHE A 61 10.50 -6.74 9.34
N GLY A 62 10.90 -7.40 8.26
CA GLY A 62 11.48 -8.74 8.25
C GLY A 62 10.48 -9.85 7.92
N ASP A 63 11.00 -11.07 7.81
CA ASP A 63 10.21 -12.28 7.54
C ASP A 63 9.41 -12.76 8.76
N GLY A 64 8.36 -13.56 8.52
CA GLY A 64 7.58 -14.22 9.57
C GLY A 64 6.56 -13.32 10.28
N LEU A 65 6.18 -12.20 9.67
CA LEU A 65 5.14 -11.31 10.19
C LEU A 65 3.75 -11.93 10.04
N ASP A 66 2.95 -11.86 11.09
CA ASP A 66 1.51 -12.07 10.98
C ASP A 66 0.87 -10.79 10.42
N ILE A 67 0.25 -10.90 9.25
CA ILE A 67 -0.39 -9.79 8.54
C ILE A 67 -1.89 -10.03 8.48
N ARG A 68 -2.68 -8.98 8.72
CA ARG A 68 -4.13 -8.99 8.47
C ARG A 68 -4.57 -7.79 7.63
N TRP A 69 -5.57 -8.04 6.79
CA TRP A 69 -6.25 -7.03 5.99
C TRP A 69 -7.57 -6.69 6.65
N VAL A 70 -7.81 -5.41 6.89
CA VAL A 70 -9.03 -4.91 7.51
C VAL A 70 -9.78 -4.09 6.47
N ASP A 71 -11.06 -4.38 6.26
CA ASP A 71 -11.90 -3.57 5.38
C ASP A 71 -12.06 -2.17 5.98
N CYS A 72 -11.77 -1.14 5.18
CA CYS A 72 -11.88 0.25 5.58
C CYS A 72 -12.60 1.07 4.50
N TYR A 73 -12.80 2.37 4.75
CA TYR A 73 -13.37 3.30 3.80
C TYR A 73 -12.45 4.49 3.60
N PHE A 74 -12.00 4.69 2.36
CA PHE A 74 -11.39 5.93 1.90
C PHE A 74 -12.19 6.48 0.72
N PRO A 75 -12.44 7.80 0.65
CA PRO A 75 -13.30 8.38 -0.38
C PRO A 75 -12.73 8.31 -1.80
N PHE A 76 -11.46 7.92 -1.95
CA PHE A 76 -10.73 7.87 -3.23
C PHE A 76 -10.51 6.44 -3.74
N THR A 77 -10.86 5.42 -2.96
CA THR A 77 -10.64 4.01 -3.30
C THR A 77 -11.83 3.14 -2.92
N HIS A 78 -12.13 2.13 -3.74
CA HIS A 78 -13.14 1.13 -3.47
C HIS A 78 -12.87 -0.18 -4.25
N PRO A 79 -12.79 -1.34 -3.59
CA PRO A 79 -12.77 -1.53 -2.13
C PRO A 79 -11.48 -0.95 -1.52
N SER A 80 -11.55 -0.69 -0.22
CA SER A 80 -10.50 -0.06 0.57
C SER A 80 -10.10 -0.98 1.73
N PHE A 81 -8.81 -0.99 2.05
CA PHE A 81 -8.22 -1.87 3.06
C PHE A 81 -7.17 -1.14 3.88
N GLU A 82 -7.07 -1.50 5.15
CA GLU A 82 -5.89 -1.25 5.98
C GLU A 82 -5.08 -2.53 6.12
N MET A 83 -3.76 -2.41 6.11
CA MET A 83 -2.85 -3.50 6.45
C MET A 83 -2.35 -3.29 7.88
N GLU A 84 -2.54 -4.31 8.69
CA GLU A 84 -1.97 -4.36 10.03
C GLU A 84 -1.02 -5.54 10.19
N ILE A 85 0.00 -5.37 11.02
CA ILE A 85 0.97 -6.41 11.39
C ILE A 85 0.94 -6.67 12.89
N ASN A 86 1.17 -7.92 13.29
CA ASN A 86 1.48 -8.22 14.68
C ASN A 86 2.95 -7.88 14.93
N PHE A 87 3.19 -6.82 15.69
CA PHE A 87 4.54 -6.40 16.05
C PHE A 87 4.65 -6.42 17.58
N HIS A 88 5.54 -7.28 18.08
CA HIS A 88 5.75 -7.48 19.53
C HIS A 88 4.48 -7.82 20.34
N GLY A 89 3.52 -8.54 19.73
CA GLY A 89 2.29 -8.97 20.40
C GLY A 89 1.13 -8.00 20.30
N GLU A 90 1.32 -6.83 19.67
CA GLU A 90 0.27 -5.86 19.41
C GLU A 90 -0.01 -5.73 17.90
N TRP A 91 -1.28 -5.56 17.54
CA TRP A 91 -1.67 -5.28 16.17
C TRP A 91 -1.46 -3.79 15.88
N LEU A 92 -0.68 -3.52 14.84
CA LEU A 92 -0.28 -2.19 14.43
C LEU A 92 -0.73 -1.94 13.00
N GLU A 93 -1.49 -0.88 12.79
CA GLU A 93 -1.76 -0.32 11.46
C GLU A 93 -0.48 0.23 10.83
N VAL A 94 -0.17 -0.25 9.62
CA VAL A 94 1.03 0.10 8.86
C VAL A 94 0.72 1.05 7.71
N LEU A 95 -0.36 0.78 6.99
CA LEU A 95 -0.77 1.54 5.81
C LEU A 95 -2.27 1.37 5.52
N GLY A 96 -2.81 2.36 4.81
CA GLY A 96 -4.12 2.28 4.15
C GLY A 96 -3.95 2.17 2.63
N CYS A 97 -4.85 1.48 1.96
CA CYS A 97 -4.78 1.25 0.51
C CYS A 97 -6.15 0.92 -0.09
N GLY A 98 -6.21 0.83 -1.42
CA GLY A 98 -7.38 0.32 -2.11
C GLY A 98 -7.31 0.51 -3.62
N VAL A 99 -8.30 -0.04 -4.32
CA VAL A 99 -8.44 0.14 -5.77
C VAL A 99 -9.00 1.53 -6.02
N MET A 100 -8.36 2.35 -6.85
CA MET A 100 -8.76 3.74 -7.07
C MET A 100 -10.15 3.83 -7.68
N GLU A 101 -10.93 4.83 -7.23
CA GLU A 101 -12.21 5.17 -7.85
C GLU A 101 -12.02 5.49 -9.34
N GLN A 102 -12.75 4.81 -10.22
CA GLN A 102 -12.53 4.90 -11.66
C GLN A 102 -12.75 6.32 -12.19
N GLN A 103 -13.62 7.11 -11.56
CA GLN A 103 -13.83 8.52 -11.93
C GLN A 103 -12.56 9.37 -11.75
N LEU A 104 -11.78 9.11 -10.69
CA LEU A 104 -10.50 9.78 -10.44
C LEU A 104 -9.46 9.39 -11.50
N VAL A 105 -9.38 8.09 -11.80
CA VAL A 105 -8.50 7.55 -12.86
C VAL A 105 -8.83 8.15 -14.23
N ASN A 106 -10.12 8.21 -14.57
CA ASN A 106 -10.61 8.82 -15.81
C ASN A 106 -10.27 10.31 -15.89
N SER A 107 -10.41 11.03 -14.77
CA SER A 107 -10.10 12.47 -14.68
C SER A 107 -8.61 12.76 -14.84
N ALA A 108 -7.75 11.78 -14.53
CA ALA A 108 -6.31 11.85 -14.75
C ALA A 108 -5.88 11.48 -16.19
N GLY A 109 -6.83 11.14 -17.07
CA GLY A 109 -6.56 10.79 -18.47
C GLY A 109 -6.24 9.31 -18.73
N ALA A 110 -6.41 8.42 -17.74
CA ALA A 110 -6.09 7.00 -17.83
C ALA A 110 -7.36 6.13 -17.97
N GLN A 111 -8.25 6.50 -18.88
CA GLN A 111 -9.62 5.97 -18.97
C GLN A 111 -9.72 4.46 -19.25
N ASP A 112 -8.69 3.89 -19.85
CA ASP A 112 -8.57 2.47 -20.21
C ASP A 112 -7.81 1.65 -19.16
N ARG A 113 -7.54 2.22 -17.98
CA ARG A 113 -6.75 1.61 -16.92
C ARG A 113 -7.52 1.47 -15.61
N ILE A 114 -7.08 0.51 -14.81
CA ILE A 114 -7.46 0.35 -13.40
C ILE A 114 -6.15 0.47 -12.60
N GLY A 115 -6.21 1.14 -11.45
CA GLY A 115 -5.07 1.34 -10.58
C GLY A 115 -5.44 1.16 -9.11
N TRP A 116 -4.42 1.03 -8.29
CA TRP A 116 -4.54 1.00 -6.84
C TRP A 116 -3.61 2.05 -6.23
N ALA A 117 -3.97 2.51 -5.04
CA ALA A 117 -3.19 3.49 -4.31
C ALA A 117 -2.99 3.02 -2.87
N PHE A 118 -1.91 3.47 -2.25
CA PHE A 118 -1.63 3.25 -0.84
C PHE A 118 -1.01 4.48 -0.21
N GLY A 119 -1.13 4.55 1.11
CA GLY A 119 -0.58 5.61 1.93
C GLY A 119 0.04 5.05 3.19
N LEU A 120 1.26 5.48 3.48
CA LEU A 120 1.98 5.16 4.71
C LEU A 120 2.61 6.41 5.31
N GLY A 121 2.69 6.41 6.64
CA GLY A 121 3.32 7.47 7.43
C GLY A 121 4.78 7.13 7.70
N LEU A 122 5.71 7.82 7.05
CA LEU A 122 7.16 7.57 7.22
C LEU A 122 7.60 7.82 8.66
N GLU A 123 7.09 8.88 9.30
CA GLU A 123 7.37 9.21 10.69
C GLU A 123 6.88 8.10 11.61
N ARG A 124 5.68 7.56 11.37
CA ARG A 124 5.11 6.47 12.17
C ARG A 124 5.96 5.20 12.05
N LEU A 125 6.36 4.82 10.84
CA LEU A 125 7.22 3.66 10.61
C LEU A 125 8.60 3.87 11.25
N ALA A 126 9.20 5.03 11.06
CA ALA A 126 10.51 5.36 11.63
C ALA A 126 10.49 5.32 13.16
N MET A 127 9.42 5.82 13.80
CA MET A 127 9.26 5.71 15.25
C MET A 127 9.27 4.27 15.75
N ILE A 128 8.67 3.36 14.99
CA ILE A 128 8.53 1.94 15.38
C ILE A 128 9.80 1.17 15.08
N LEU A 129 10.39 1.39 13.90
CA LEU A 129 11.62 0.71 13.48
C LEU A 129 12.82 1.14 14.32
N TYR A 130 12.89 2.42 14.69
CA TYR A 130 14.03 3.00 15.38
C TYR A 130 13.77 3.33 16.86
N ASP A 131 12.63 2.92 17.42
CA ASP A 131 12.22 3.19 18.80
C ASP A 131 12.25 4.69 19.18
N ILE A 132 11.92 5.57 18.24
CA ILE A 132 11.86 7.02 18.49
C ILE A 132 10.58 7.31 19.29
N PRO A 133 10.68 7.83 20.53
CA PRO A 133 9.54 7.92 21.44
C PRO A 133 8.62 9.11 21.14
N ASP A 134 9.10 10.08 20.37
CA ASP A 134 8.41 11.35 20.15
C ASP A 134 8.62 11.83 18.72
N ILE A 135 7.52 11.99 17.99
CA ILE A 135 7.51 12.48 16.62
C ILE A 135 8.19 13.85 16.50
N ARG A 136 8.13 14.69 17.56
CA ARG A 136 8.73 16.04 17.58
C ARG A 136 10.24 16.02 17.32
N LEU A 137 10.91 14.90 17.61
CA LEU A 137 12.34 14.74 17.36
C LEU A 137 12.71 14.83 15.88
N PHE A 138 11.80 14.51 14.95
CA PHE A 138 12.08 14.66 13.51
C PHE A 138 12.26 16.12 13.06
N TRP A 139 11.77 17.09 13.83
CA TRP A 139 11.99 18.52 13.57
C TRP A 139 13.07 19.13 14.46
N SER A 140 13.76 18.31 15.26
CA SER A 140 14.84 18.77 16.12
C SER A 140 16.11 19.04 15.31
N GLU A 141 16.72 20.21 15.51
CA GLU A 141 18.05 20.53 14.99
C GLU A 141 19.18 20.05 15.95
N ASP A 142 18.83 19.33 17.01
CA ASP A 142 19.80 18.82 17.98
C ASP A 142 20.75 17.81 17.35
N GLU A 143 22.04 18.17 17.27
CA GLU A 143 23.06 17.29 16.70
C GLU A 143 23.15 15.92 17.40
N ARG A 144 22.76 15.82 18.67
CA ARG A 144 22.76 14.55 19.40
C ARG A 144 21.76 13.56 18.83
N PHE A 145 20.63 14.03 18.29
CA PHE A 145 19.67 13.21 17.57
C PHE A 145 20.19 12.90 16.16
N LEU A 146 20.58 13.93 15.42
CA LEU A 146 20.97 13.81 14.01
C LEU A 146 22.18 12.88 13.78
N LYS A 147 23.12 12.81 14.74
CA LYS A 147 24.30 11.95 14.64
C LYS A 147 23.99 10.46 14.81
N GLN A 148 22.89 10.08 15.50
CA GLN A 148 22.55 8.67 15.76
C GLN A 148 22.23 7.90 14.48
N PHE A 149 21.67 8.60 13.49
CA PHE A 149 21.22 8.00 12.22
C PHE A 149 22.23 8.16 11.07
N ARG A 150 23.43 8.70 11.35
CA ARG A 150 24.52 8.76 10.37
C ARG A 150 25.27 7.43 10.37
N VAL A 151 24.79 6.50 9.54
CA VAL A 151 25.38 5.16 9.38
C VAL A 151 26.13 5.02 8.06
N SER A 152 27.13 4.14 8.03
CA SER A 152 27.88 3.80 6.81
C SER A 152 27.19 2.73 5.96
N ASP A 153 26.32 1.93 6.57
CA ASP A 153 25.51 0.90 5.93
C ASP A 153 24.03 1.20 6.19
N ILE A 154 23.24 1.28 5.12
CA ILE A 154 21.79 1.56 5.20
C ILE A 154 21.01 0.41 5.85
N ASN A 155 21.57 -0.79 5.92
CA ASN A 155 20.96 -1.95 6.55
C ASN A 155 21.37 -2.09 8.03
N GLN A 156 22.19 -1.18 8.54
CA GLN A 156 22.58 -1.19 9.94
C GLN A 156 21.34 -1.01 10.82
N ASN A 157 21.14 -1.92 11.78
CA ASN A 157 20.10 -1.77 12.78
C ASN A 157 20.48 -0.62 13.74
N VAL A 158 19.69 0.45 13.70
CA VAL A 158 19.87 1.65 14.54
C VAL A 158 18.65 1.74 15.45
N LYS A 159 18.88 2.07 16.72
CA LYS A 159 17.83 2.43 17.67
C LYS A 159 18.17 3.78 18.27
N PHE A 160 17.14 4.57 18.55
CA PHE A 160 17.27 5.84 19.26
C PHE A 160 17.83 5.59 20.67
N GLN A 161 18.78 6.43 21.10
CA GLN A 161 19.47 6.36 22.39
C GLN A 161 19.55 7.73 23.08
#